data_AF-A0ABD4XWE9-F1
#
_entry.id   AF-A0ABD4XWE9-F1
#
_cell.length_a   1.000
_cell.length_b   1.000
_cell.length_c   1.000
_cell.angle_alpha   90.00
_cell.angle_beta   90.00
_cell.angle_gamma   90.00
#
_symmetry.space_group_name_H-M   'P 1'
#
loop_
_entity.id
_entity.type
_entity.pdbx_description
1 polymer ?
#
loop_
_entity_poly.entity_id
_entity_poly.type
_entity_poly.pdbx_seq_one_letter_code
_entity_poly.pdbx_strand_id
1 'polypeptide(L)'
;MLVLVIVFLFAALGAGMAGVAFMLQESLYEHRARVDAYYVGVASESLRMRMARTGGLGTVTMVDLASTDEGFKLKGANADRVYMAYAPNVSDGVWRFDRALVYALDDLGDRAWDPLAVSSNSCSATAGFATAPSWCGPVSGVVFDLIETRETYLSLLTDEAMRMQITLQKLARGYSVVEKDTFPRGPIAIGNANTVCAAGGGTCVNTACSSPVVFQQTPLDCSDQFSRWGGAVVFNLVSAKHVALVSNATTVRRAAGTSRQIARELRVP
;
A
#
# COMPACT_ATOMS: atom_id res chain seq x y z
N MET A 1 -43.02 -23.51 56.09
CA MET A 1 -43.37 -22.75 54.87
C MET A 1 -42.60 -21.44 54.75
N LEU A 2 -42.52 -20.59 55.79
CA LEU A 2 -41.85 -19.27 55.72
C LEU A 2 -40.36 -19.33 55.32
N VAL A 3 -39.59 -20.29 55.85
CA VAL A 3 -38.15 -20.46 55.52
C VAL A 3 -37.93 -20.82 54.05
N LEU A 4 -38.81 -21.64 53.47
CA LEU A 4 -38.76 -22.04 52.07
C LEU A 4 -39.02 -20.84 51.14
N VAL A 5 -39.99 -19.99 51.49
CA VAL A 5 -40.30 -18.77 50.74
C VAL A 5 -39.12 -17.79 50.75
N ILE A 6 -38.44 -17.62 51.90
CA ILE A 6 -37.28 -16.75 52.02
C ILE A 6 -36.12 -17.25 51.14
N VAL A 7 -35.82 -18.56 51.15
CA VAL A 7 -34.75 -19.15 50.33
C VAL A 7 -35.03 -18.97 48.82
N PHE A 8 -36.28 -19.18 48.38
CA PHE A 8 -36.66 -18.94 46.99
C PHE A 8 -36.54 -17.46 46.58
N LEU A 9 -36.86 -16.53 47.48
CA LEU A 9 -36.74 -15.09 47.25
C LEU A 9 -35.27 -14.67 47.10
N PHE A 10 -34.37 -15.18 47.95
CA PHE A 10 -32.93 -14.94 47.82
C PHE A 10 -32.34 -15.57 46.56
N ALA A 11 -32.79 -16.77 46.17
CA ALA A 11 -32.36 -17.39 44.91
C ALA A 11 -32.84 -16.59 43.68
N ALA A 12 -34.09 -16.11 43.69
CA ALA A 12 -34.63 -15.27 42.62
C ALA A 12 -33.93 -13.91 42.52
N LEU A 13 -33.64 -13.26 43.66
CA LEU A 13 -32.86 -12.03 43.70
C LEU A 13 -31.41 -12.24 43.24
N GLY A 14 -30.78 -13.34 43.65
CA GLY A 14 -29.43 -13.72 43.21
C GLY A 14 -29.36 -13.98 41.71
N ALA A 15 -30.34 -14.71 41.16
CA ALA A 15 -30.44 -14.96 39.73
C ALA A 15 -30.72 -13.67 38.93
N GLY A 16 -31.59 -12.79 39.46
CA GLY A 16 -31.88 -11.49 38.85
C GLY A 16 -30.66 -10.57 38.81
N MET A 17 -29.90 -10.46 39.91
CA MET A 17 -28.67 -9.67 39.95
C MET A 17 -27.57 -10.26 39.06
N ALA A 18 -27.44 -11.59 39.01
CA ALA A 18 -26.50 -12.26 38.10
C ALA A 18 -26.84 -12.01 36.63
N GLY A 19 -28.13 -12.06 36.26
CA GLY A 19 -28.60 -11.75 34.91
C GLY A 19 -28.34 -10.30 34.50
N VAL A 20 -28.59 -9.33 35.40
CA VAL A 20 -28.30 -7.91 35.15
C VAL A 20 -26.80 -7.66 35.05
N ALA A 21 -25.99 -8.31 35.89
CA ALA A 21 -24.53 -8.23 35.81
C ALA A 21 -24.00 -8.78 34.47
N PHE A 22 -24.56 -9.89 33.98
CA PHE A 22 -24.20 -10.47 32.68
C PHE A 22 -24.53 -9.52 31.52
N MET A 23 -25.74 -8.93 31.50
CA MET A 23 -26.13 -7.95 30.46
C MET A 23 -25.26 -6.69 30.48
N LEU A 24 -24.93 -6.18 31.67
CA LEU A 24 -24.02 -5.04 31.80
C LEU A 24 -22.61 -5.39 31.32
N GLN A 25 -22.14 -6.59 31.60
CA GLN A 25 -20.83 -7.05 31.14
C GLN A 25 -20.80 -7.19 29.62
N GLU A 26 -21.82 -7.79 29.02
CA GLU A 26 -21.95 -7.95 27.56
C GLU A 26 -22.01 -6.60 26.82
N SER A 27 -22.83 -5.65 27.31
CA SER A 27 -22.87 -4.30 26.73
C SER A 27 -21.55 -3.54 26.84
N LEU A 28 -20.80 -3.70 27.94
CA LEU A 28 -19.48 -3.10 28.08
C LEU A 28 -18.45 -3.72 27.12
N TYR A 29 -18.50 -5.03 26.90
CA TYR A 29 -17.67 -5.68 25.89
C TYR A 29 -17.99 -5.20 24.48
N GLU A 30 -19.27 -5.09 24.12
CA GLU A 30 -19.67 -4.60 22.80
C GLU A 30 -19.22 -3.15 22.56
N HIS A 31 -19.39 -2.27 23.55
CA HIS A 31 -18.92 -0.89 23.46
C HIS A 31 -17.39 -0.80 23.34
N ARG A 32 -16.64 -1.64 24.05
CA ARG A 32 -15.18 -1.69 23.93
C ARG A 32 -14.74 -2.19 22.56
N ALA A 33 -15.34 -3.26 22.06
CA ALA A 33 -15.05 -3.78 20.73
C ALA A 33 -15.29 -2.73 19.64
N ARG A 34 -16.35 -1.91 19.76
CA ARG A 34 -16.59 -0.78 18.85
C ARG A 34 -15.52 0.30 18.94
N VAL A 35 -15.07 0.63 20.15
CA VAL A 35 -13.98 1.61 20.37
C VAL A 35 -12.67 1.10 19.79
N ASP A 36 -12.34 -0.16 20.01
CA ASP A 36 -11.14 -0.82 19.49
C ASP A 36 -11.18 -0.88 17.95
N ALA A 37 -12.33 -1.21 17.35
CA ALA A 37 -12.55 -1.14 15.90
C ALA A 37 -12.37 0.26 15.34
N TYR A 38 -12.85 1.28 16.05
CA TYR A 38 -12.63 2.67 15.66
C TYR A 38 -11.14 3.04 15.70
N TYR A 39 -10.41 2.66 16.74
CA TYR A 39 -8.98 2.97 16.86
C TYR A 39 -8.13 2.24 15.82
N VAL A 40 -8.39 0.95 15.59
CA VAL A 40 -7.76 0.18 14.52
C VAL A 40 -8.04 0.83 13.17
N GLY A 41 -9.30 1.20 12.89
CA GLY A 41 -9.67 1.85 11.63
C GLY A 41 -8.92 3.17 11.38
N VAL A 42 -8.79 4.03 12.40
CA VAL A 42 -8.05 5.30 12.27
C VAL A 42 -6.56 5.07 12.05
N ALA A 43 -5.95 4.13 12.76
CA ALA A 43 -4.53 3.79 12.63
C ALA A 43 -4.20 3.07 11.30
N SER A 44 -5.14 2.28 10.80
CA SER A 44 -5.02 1.66 9.49
C SER A 44 -5.12 2.68 8.36
N GLU A 45 -6.03 3.64 8.47
CA GLU A 45 -6.20 4.68 7.44
C GLU A 45 -4.97 5.59 7.37
N SER A 46 -4.37 5.95 8.51
CA SER A 46 -3.09 6.67 8.51
C SER A 46 -1.99 5.88 7.79
N LEU A 47 -1.90 4.57 8.02
CA LEU A 47 -0.94 3.72 7.36
C LEU A 47 -1.19 3.61 5.83
N ARG A 48 -2.46 3.51 5.41
CA ARG A 48 -2.85 3.51 3.98
C ARG A 48 -2.52 4.84 3.30
N MET A 49 -2.78 5.97 3.95
CA MET A 49 -2.43 7.29 3.41
C MET A 49 -0.91 7.45 3.27
N ARG A 50 -0.12 6.96 4.24
CA ARG A 50 1.35 6.92 4.14
C ARG A 50 1.80 6.05 2.97
N MET A 51 1.23 4.85 2.83
CA MET A 51 1.51 3.94 1.73
C MET A 51 1.24 4.60 0.37
N ALA A 52 0.13 5.32 0.23
CA ALA A 52 -0.20 6.06 -0.99
C ALA A 52 0.81 7.17 -1.32
N ARG A 53 1.33 7.86 -0.29
CA ARG A 53 2.29 8.98 -0.45
C ARG A 53 3.72 8.50 -0.74
N THR A 54 4.18 7.48 -0.04
CA THR A 54 5.58 7.01 -0.08
C THR A 54 5.78 5.82 -1.02
N GLY A 55 4.69 5.20 -1.50
CA GLY A 55 4.73 4.04 -2.40
C GLY A 55 5.03 2.71 -1.70
N GLY A 56 5.05 2.68 -0.37
CA GLY A 56 5.28 1.49 0.45
C GLY A 56 5.00 1.73 1.92
N LEU A 57 5.12 0.70 2.75
CA LEU A 57 4.90 0.81 4.19
C LEU A 57 6.14 1.36 4.91
N GLY A 58 7.35 0.94 4.55
CA GLY A 58 8.58 1.34 5.24
C GLY A 58 8.69 0.79 6.67
N THR A 59 9.67 1.25 7.44
CA THR A 59 9.89 0.83 8.85
C THR A 59 8.99 1.59 9.83
N VAL A 60 7.68 1.53 9.61
CA VAL A 60 6.71 2.31 10.39
C VAL A 60 6.44 1.66 11.74
N THR A 61 6.44 2.50 12.77
CA THR A 61 5.99 2.17 14.11
C THR A 61 4.69 2.91 14.45
N MET A 62 3.99 2.46 15.49
CA MET A 62 2.83 3.20 16.02
C MET A 62 3.19 4.61 16.51
N VAL A 63 4.43 4.83 16.95
CA VAL A 63 4.93 6.14 17.37
C VAL A 63 5.06 7.09 16.17
N ASP A 64 5.51 6.59 15.02
CA ASP A 64 5.60 7.39 13.79
C ASP A 64 4.22 7.88 13.33
N LEU A 65 3.20 7.02 13.46
CA LEU A 65 1.80 7.34 13.17
C LEU A 65 1.16 8.30 14.18
N ALA A 66 1.74 8.44 15.38
CA ALA A 66 1.29 9.40 16.40
C ALA A 66 1.97 10.76 16.27
N SER A 67 3.08 10.84 15.53
CA SER A 67 3.83 12.08 15.34
C SER A 67 3.09 13.08 14.43
N THR A 68 3.22 14.38 14.73
CA THR A 68 2.58 15.44 13.95
C THR A 68 3.19 15.63 12.55
N ASP A 69 4.34 15.01 12.28
CA ASP A 69 5.19 15.32 11.11
C ASP A 69 4.73 14.71 9.79
N GLU A 70 3.64 13.94 9.78
CA GLU A 70 3.16 13.31 8.54
C GLU A 70 1.72 13.67 8.15
N GLY A 71 1.05 14.55 8.91
CA GLY A 71 -0.36 14.90 8.66
C GLY A 71 -1.35 13.76 8.97
N PHE A 72 -0.85 12.59 9.33
CA PHE A 72 -1.60 11.42 9.73
C PHE A 72 -1.93 11.48 11.23
N LYS A 73 -2.79 12.41 11.63
CA LYS A 73 -3.13 12.48 13.06
C LYS A 73 -3.96 11.25 13.45
N LEU A 74 -3.43 10.42 14.35
CA LEU A 74 -4.20 9.59 15.31
C LEU A 74 -5.02 10.48 16.27
N LYS A 75 -5.70 11.52 15.76
CA LYS A 75 -6.62 12.38 16.53
C LYS A 75 -7.85 11.55 16.83
N GLY A 76 -7.75 10.66 17.81
CA GLY A 76 -8.85 9.82 18.23
C GLY A 76 -8.45 8.44 18.72
N ALA A 77 -7.24 7.95 18.48
CA ALA A 77 -6.84 6.60 18.92
C ALA A 77 -6.04 6.63 20.23
N ASN A 78 -6.35 5.71 21.15
CA ASN A 78 -5.51 5.48 22.32
C ASN A 78 -4.32 4.58 21.92
N ALA A 79 -3.11 5.14 21.94
CA ALA A 79 -1.88 4.44 21.57
C ALA A 79 -1.57 3.24 22.49
N ASP A 80 -2.13 3.19 23.70
CA ASP A 80 -1.93 2.09 24.65
C ASP A 80 -2.80 0.87 24.34
N ARG A 81 -3.78 1.00 23.43
CA ARG A 81 -4.72 -0.07 23.05
C ARG A 81 -4.50 -0.59 21.64
N VAL A 82 -3.77 0.13 20.80
CA VAL A 82 -3.52 -0.23 19.40
C VAL A 82 -2.06 -0.60 19.21
N TYR A 83 -1.88 -1.73 18.55
CA TYR A 83 -0.59 -2.33 18.30
C TYR A 83 -0.40 -2.52 16.79
N MET A 84 0.85 -2.64 16.38
CA MET A 84 1.22 -2.89 14.99
C MET A 84 2.24 -4.02 14.92
N ALA A 85 1.99 -4.97 14.03
CA ALA A 85 2.98 -5.91 13.55
C ALA A 85 3.36 -5.58 12.11
N TYR A 86 4.64 -5.73 11.78
CA TYR A 86 5.17 -5.44 10.45
C TYR A 86 6.05 -6.58 9.97
N ALA A 87 5.85 -6.99 8.72
CA ALA A 87 6.63 -8.00 8.04
C ALA A 87 7.03 -7.48 6.65
N PRO A 88 8.31 -7.12 6.43
CA PRO A 88 8.79 -6.76 5.11
C PRO A 88 9.03 -8.03 4.26
N ASN A 89 9.05 -7.86 2.94
CA ASN A 89 9.54 -8.89 2.00
C ASN A 89 8.77 -10.24 2.01
N VAL A 90 7.50 -10.25 2.41
CA VAL A 90 6.62 -11.42 2.28
C VAL A 90 6.43 -11.75 0.79
N SER A 91 6.30 -13.02 0.44
CA SER A 91 6.04 -13.43 -0.94
C SER A 91 4.86 -14.39 -1.04
N ASP A 92 4.04 -14.20 -2.08
CA ASP A 92 2.96 -15.12 -2.45
C ASP A 92 3.31 -16.01 -3.65
N GLY A 93 4.59 -16.07 -4.02
CA GLY A 93 5.08 -16.79 -5.20
C GLY A 93 5.00 -15.98 -6.50
N VAL A 94 4.25 -14.87 -6.55
CA VAL A 94 4.16 -13.98 -7.71
C VAL A 94 4.81 -12.64 -7.42
N TRP A 95 4.39 -12.03 -6.32
CA TRP A 95 4.82 -10.73 -5.84
C TRP A 95 5.60 -10.85 -4.54
N ARG A 96 6.41 -9.83 -4.26
CA ARG A 96 7.05 -9.62 -2.98
C ARG A 96 6.57 -8.29 -2.41
N PHE A 97 5.94 -8.33 -1.26
CA PHE A 97 5.20 -7.24 -0.66
C PHE A 97 5.56 -7.09 0.82
N ASP A 98 5.34 -5.90 1.34
CA ASP A 98 5.36 -5.67 2.78
C ASP A 98 3.93 -5.79 3.31
N ARG A 99 3.82 -6.33 4.52
CA ARG A 99 2.58 -6.58 5.23
C ARG A 99 2.64 -5.87 6.58
N ALA A 100 1.55 -5.22 6.94
CA ALA A 100 1.33 -4.67 8.27
C ALA A 100 0.00 -5.16 8.81
N LEU A 101 -0.06 -5.30 10.13
CA LEU A 101 -1.28 -5.63 10.86
C LEU A 101 -1.45 -4.61 11.95
N VAL A 102 -2.57 -3.90 11.92
CA VAL A 102 -2.98 -3.01 13.00
C VAL A 102 -4.05 -3.74 13.79
N TYR A 103 -3.90 -3.81 15.11
CA TYR A 103 -4.81 -4.60 15.94
C TYR A 103 -4.95 -4.00 17.33
N ALA A 104 -6.04 -4.35 18.00
CA ALA A 104 -6.29 -4.00 19.39
C ALA A 104 -6.39 -5.27 20.24
N LEU A 105 -5.86 -5.19 21.46
CA LEU A 105 -5.92 -6.27 22.44
C LEU A 105 -6.82 -5.87 23.59
N ASP A 106 -7.75 -6.74 23.99
CA ASP A 106 -8.51 -6.56 25.22
C ASP A 106 -7.71 -7.04 26.43
N ASP A 107 -7.72 -6.24 27.48
CA ASP A 107 -7.04 -6.50 28.76
C ASP A 107 -7.62 -7.72 29.50
N LEU A 108 -8.82 -8.16 29.11
CA LEU A 108 -9.58 -9.23 29.77
C LEU A 108 -9.44 -10.61 29.09
N GLY A 109 -8.72 -10.75 27.97
CA GLY A 109 -8.63 -12.04 27.28
C GLY A 109 -7.52 -12.19 26.24
N ASP A 110 -7.14 -11.13 25.53
CA ASP A 110 -6.35 -11.27 24.30
C ASP A 110 -4.88 -10.84 24.41
N ARG A 111 -4.42 -10.41 25.59
CA ARG A 111 -3.01 -9.99 25.79
C ARG A 111 -1.97 -11.09 25.50
N ALA A 112 -2.39 -12.35 25.45
CA ALA A 112 -1.52 -13.47 25.10
C ALA A 112 -1.49 -13.77 23.58
N TRP A 113 -2.34 -13.12 22.79
CA TRP A 113 -2.36 -13.31 21.34
C TRP A 113 -1.14 -12.64 20.70
N ASP A 114 -0.34 -13.44 19.99
CA ASP A 114 0.80 -12.97 19.23
C ASP A 114 0.49 -13.06 17.73
N PRO A 115 0.37 -11.95 17.00
CA PRO A 115 0.12 -11.99 15.56
C PRO A 115 1.25 -12.67 14.77
N LEU A 116 2.48 -12.71 15.30
CA LEU A 116 3.64 -13.29 14.61
C LEU A 116 3.65 -14.82 14.67
N ALA A 117 2.95 -15.41 15.63
CA ALA A 117 2.88 -16.86 15.81
C ALA A 117 2.19 -17.56 14.63
N VAL A 118 2.66 -18.77 14.30
CA VAL A 118 2.04 -19.63 13.29
C VAL A 118 0.59 -19.96 13.66
N SER A 119 0.33 -20.19 14.95
CA SER A 119 -1.01 -20.47 15.48
C SER A 119 -2.02 -19.35 15.25
N SER A 120 -1.55 -18.14 15.00
CA SER A 120 -2.41 -16.96 14.77
C SER A 120 -2.84 -16.82 13.31
N ASN A 121 -2.36 -17.70 12.42
CA ASN A 121 -2.77 -17.75 11.02
C ASN A 121 -3.79 -18.87 10.80
N SER A 122 -5.08 -18.53 10.70
CA SER A 122 -6.13 -19.50 10.40
C SER A 122 -6.09 -20.03 8.96
N CYS A 123 -5.41 -19.34 8.04
CA CYS A 123 -5.26 -19.75 6.64
C CYS A 123 -4.03 -20.63 6.38
N SER A 124 -3.15 -20.85 7.36
CA SER A 124 -2.01 -21.74 7.22
C SER A 124 -1.60 -22.33 8.56
N ALA A 125 -1.52 -23.66 8.62
CA ALA A 125 -1.06 -24.38 9.81
C ALA A 125 0.48 -24.36 9.99
N THR A 126 1.24 -23.91 8.99
CA THR A 126 2.70 -24.05 8.95
C THR A 126 3.46 -22.75 8.75
N ALA A 127 2.79 -21.67 8.35
CA ALA A 127 3.41 -20.37 8.09
C ALA A 127 2.73 -19.25 8.89
N GLY A 128 3.54 -18.48 9.61
CA GLY A 128 3.08 -17.33 10.40
C GLY A 128 3.02 -16.04 9.59
N PHE A 129 2.77 -14.93 10.28
CA PHE A 129 2.55 -13.61 9.68
C PHE A 129 3.68 -13.14 8.74
N ALA A 130 4.95 -13.44 9.06
CA ALA A 130 6.08 -12.97 8.28
C ALA A 130 6.40 -13.83 7.03
N THR A 131 5.90 -15.07 6.97
CA THR A 131 6.31 -16.04 5.94
C THR A 131 5.16 -16.56 5.10
N ALA A 132 3.92 -16.42 5.57
CA ALA A 132 2.76 -16.97 4.88
C ALA A 132 2.38 -16.15 3.63
N PRO A 133 2.12 -16.81 2.47
CA PRO A 133 1.57 -16.18 1.26
C PRO A 133 0.27 -15.43 1.50
N SER A 134 -0.57 -15.97 2.39
CA SER A 134 -1.80 -15.39 2.89
C SER A 134 -1.83 -15.50 4.40
N TRP A 135 -2.40 -14.50 5.05
CA TRP A 135 -2.59 -14.49 6.49
C TRP A 135 -4.04 -14.18 6.82
N CYS A 136 -4.63 -14.99 7.67
CA CYS A 136 -5.99 -14.80 8.15
C CYS A 136 -5.93 -14.81 9.67
N GLY A 137 -6.44 -13.75 10.29
CA GLY A 137 -6.42 -13.64 11.75
C GLY A 137 -7.37 -14.63 12.43
N PRO A 138 -7.49 -14.53 13.76
CA PRO A 138 -8.45 -15.33 14.51
C PRO A 138 -9.89 -14.96 14.13
N VAL A 139 -10.80 -15.94 14.24
CA VAL A 139 -12.22 -15.77 13.88
C VAL A 139 -12.98 -14.91 14.89
N SER A 140 -12.47 -14.78 16.12
CA SER A 140 -13.07 -14.01 17.21
C SER A 140 -12.01 -13.53 18.20
N GLY A 141 -12.38 -12.58 19.07
CA GLY A 141 -11.53 -12.07 20.16
C GLY A 141 -10.76 -10.83 19.76
N VAL A 142 -10.04 -10.87 18.64
CA VAL A 142 -9.15 -9.77 18.25
C VAL A 142 -9.75 -8.93 17.13
N VAL A 143 -9.79 -7.62 17.35
CA VAL A 143 -10.06 -6.63 16.29
C VAL A 143 -8.75 -6.33 15.56
N PHE A 144 -8.71 -6.56 14.25
CA PHE A 144 -7.53 -6.30 13.44
C PHE A 144 -7.89 -5.81 12.04
N ASP A 145 -6.91 -5.19 11.40
CA ASP A 145 -6.94 -4.82 9.99
C ASP A 145 -5.58 -5.13 9.35
N LEU A 146 -5.63 -5.90 8.26
CA LEU A 146 -4.45 -6.35 7.52
C LEU A 146 -4.24 -5.41 6.34
N ILE A 147 -3.04 -4.89 6.19
CA ILE A 147 -2.66 -3.99 5.11
C ILE A 147 -1.46 -4.58 4.38
N GLU A 148 -1.61 -4.83 3.08
CA GLU A 148 -0.54 -5.34 2.24
C GLU A 148 -0.26 -4.40 1.07
N THR A 149 1.01 -4.09 0.82
CA THR A 149 1.40 -3.22 -0.30
C THR A 149 0.92 -3.73 -1.67
N ARG A 150 0.75 -5.05 -1.82
CA ARG A 150 0.26 -5.67 -3.06
C ARG A 150 -1.15 -5.23 -3.46
N GLU A 151 -1.97 -4.79 -2.51
CA GLU A 151 -3.33 -4.27 -2.78
C GLU A 151 -3.30 -3.08 -3.74
N THR A 152 -2.20 -2.32 -3.73
CA THR A 152 -2.03 -1.12 -4.58
C THR A 152 -1.24 -1.40 -5.86
N TYR A 153 -0.69 -2.59 -6.06
CA TYR A 153 0.20 -2.85 -7.19
C TYR A 153 -0.50 -2.67 -8.52
N LEU A 154 -1.74 -3.14 -8.65
CA LEU A 154 -2.48 -3.00 -9.89
C LEU A 154 -2.72 -1.52 -10.24
N SER A 155 -3.17 -0.71 -9.28
CA SER A 155 -3.44 0.72 -9.51
C SER A 155 -2.16 1.50 -9.83
N LEU A 156 -1.05 1.18 -9.16
CA LEU A 156 0.25 1.79 -9.45
C LEU A 156 0.76 1.45 -10.86
N LEU A 157 0.63 0.18 -11.27
CA LEU A 157 1.05 -0.27 -12.59
C LEU A 157 0.18 0.30 -13.72
N THR A 158 -1.12 0.44 -13.51
CA THR A 158 -2.03 1.02 -14.51
C THR A 158 -1.86 2.53 -14.65
N ASP A 159 -1.68 3.26 -13.54
CA ASP A 159 -1.40 4.70 -13.56
C ASP A 159 -0.13 5.03 -14.35
N GLU A 160 0.98 4.34 -14.06
CA GLU A 160 2.24 4.54 -14.78
C GLU A 160 2.12 4.17 -16.27
N ALA A 161 1.41 3.08 -16.58
CA ALA A 161 1.13 2.71 -17.96
C ALA A 161 0.37 3.80 -18.73
N MET A 162 -0.61 4.44 -18.10
CA MET A 162 -1.37 5.54 -18.71
C MET A 162 -0.51 6.78 -18.88
N ARG A 163 0.33 7.12 -17.90
CA ARG A 163 1.30 8.22 -18.03
C ARG A 163 2.23 8.04 -19.22
N MET A 164 2.85 6.86 -19.36
CA MET A 164 3.69 6.57 -20.53
C MET A 164 2.92 6.63 -21.85
N GLN A 165 1.66 6.20 -21.87
CA GLN A 165 0.83 6.30 -23.07
C GLN A 165 0.58 7.77 -23.46
N ILE A 166 0.32 8.64 -22.49
CA ILE A 166 0.16 10.08 -22.72
C ILE A 166 1.46 10.68 -23.27
N THR A 167 2.61 10.34 -22.68
CA THR A 167 3.92 10.79 -23.16
C THR A 167 4.18 10.34 -24.60
N LEU A 168 3.88 9.08 -24.94
CA LEU A 168 3.98 8.59 -26.33
C LEU A 168 3.07 9.37 -27.29
N GLN A 169 1.85 9.72 -26.88
CA GLN A 169 0.96 10.54 -27.69
C GLN A 169 1.45 11.98 -27.87
N LYS A 170 2.03 12.59 -26.84
CA LYS A 170 2.67 13.91 -26.93
C LYS A 170 3.79 13.86 -27.98
N LEU A 171 4.64 12.85 -27.89
CA LEU A 171 5.73 12.61 -28.85
C LEU A 171 5.18 12.41 -30.28
N ALA A 172 4.18 11.55 -30.46
CA ALA A 172 3.52 11.34 -31.74
C ALA A 172 3.04 12.64 -32.41
N ARG A 173 2.44 13.54 -31.61
CA ARG A 173 1.96 14.83 -32.10
C ARG A 173 3.10 15.75 -32.50
N GLY A 174 4.14 15.88 -31.65
CA GLY A 174 5.31 16.68 -32.01
C GLY A 174 5.98 16.16 -33.28
N TYR A 175 6.03 14.84 -33.47
CA TYR A 175 6.56 14.24 -34.70
C TYR A 175 5.72 14.51 -35.93
N SER A 176 4.39 14.42 -35.83
CA SER A 176 3.50 14.68 -36.97
C SER A 176 3.67 16.08 -37.59
N VAL A 177 4.24 17.03 -36.82
CA VAL A 177 4.59 18.38 -37.28
C VAL A 177 5.93 18.42 -38.03
N VAL A 178 6.87 17.53 -37.70
CA VAL A 178 8.24 17.49 -38.26
C VAL A 178 8.34 16.53 -39.45
N GLU A 179 7.80 15.32 -39.31
CA GLU A 179 7.92 14.24 -40.31
C GLU A 179 6.75 13.25 -40.15
N LYS A 180 6.08 12.90 -41.27
CA LYS A 180 4.82 12.11 -41.22
C LYS A 180 5.03 10.60 -41.17
N ASP A 181 6.15 10.10 -41.69
CA ASP A 181 6.33 8.68 -41.98
C ASP A 181 7.43 8.00 -41.14
N THR A 182 8.28 8.79 -40.46
CA THR A 182 9.30 8.27 -39.57
C THR A 182 9.40 9.10 -38.28
N PHE A 183 9.80 8.44 -37.19
CA PHE A 183 10.24 9.13 -35.98
C PHE A 183 11.49 9.94 -36.32
N PRO A 184 11.56 11.23 -35.92
CA PRO A 184 12.67 12.09 -36.30
C PRO A 184 13.99 11.48 -35.88
N ARG A 185 15.01 11.70 -36.71
CA ARG A 185 16.40 11.39 -36.35
C ARG A 185 16.85 12.37 -35.28
N GLY A 186 16.76 11.93 -34.03
CA GLY A 186 17.30 12.64 -32.87
C GLY A 186 18.76 12.27 -32.61
N PRO A 187 19.33 12.69 -31.46
CA PRO A 187 20.65 12.26 -31.02
C PRO A 187 20.74 10.75 -30.68
N ILE A 188 19.60 10.06 -30.63
CA ILE A 188 19.51 8.63 -30.32
C ILE A 188 19.53 7.86 -31.64
N ALA A 189 20.54 7.00 -31.82
CA ALA A 189 20.60 6.10 -32.97
C ALA A 189 19.54 4.98 -32.85
N ILE A 190 19.11 4.45 -34.00
CA ILE A 190 18.21 3.29 -34.06
C ILE A 190 18.85 2.10 -33.32
N GLY A 191 18.06 1.41 -32.50
CA GLY A 191 18.49 0.31 -31.64
C GLY A 191 19.06 0.76 -30.29
N ASN A 192 19.22 2.06 -30.05
CA ASN A 192 19.71 2.60 -28.78
C ASN A 192 18.57 3.19 -27.93
N ALA A 193 18.85 3.25 -26.64
CA ALA A 193 17.98 3.83 -25.65
C ALA A 193 18.71 4.96 -24.88
N ASN A 194 17.96 5.97 -24.48
CA ASN A 194 18.44 7.03 -23.61
C ASN A 194 17.31 7.47 -22.66
N THR A 195 17.65 7.99 -21.49
CA THR A 195 16.66 8.57 -20.58
C THR A 195 16.04 9.83 -21.20
N VAL A 196 14.73 10.04 -21.02
CA VAL A 196 14.00 11.18 -21.57
C VAL A 196 14.61 12.52 -21.14
N CYS A 197 14.98 12.64 -19.86
CA CYS A 197 15.64 13.82 -19.30
C CYS A 197 16.98 14.14 -20.00
N ALA A 198 17.83 13.13 -20.25
CA ALA A 198 19.12 13.32 -20.92
C ALA A 198 18.94 13.61 -22.41
N ALA A 199 17.96 12.98 -23.04
CA ALA A 199 17.65 13.17 -24.45
C ALA A 199 17.13 14.59 -24.75
N GLY A 200 16.45 15.22 -23.80
CA GLY A 200 16.04 16.62 -23.84
C GLY A 200 17.12 17.62 -23.41
N GLY A 201 18.35 17.17 -23.10
CA GLY A 201 19.47 18.02 -22.70
C GLY A 201 19.46 18.49 -21.23
N GLY A 202 18.56 17.94 -20.40
CA GLY A 202 18.44 18.27 -18.99
C GLY A 202 19.23 17.34 -18.07
N THR A 203 19.38 17.72 -16.81
CA THR A 203 19.91 16.86 -15.75
C THR A 203 18.89 15.80 -15.35
N CYS A 204 19.30 14.53 -15.37
CA CYS A 204 18.46 13.39 -14.96
C CYS A 204 18.40 13.19 -13.45
N VAL A 205 17.95 14.22 -12.72
CA VAL A 205 17.78 14.17 -11.27
C VAL A 205 16.36 14.62 -10.94
N ASN A 206 15.53 13.75 -10.35
CA ASN A 206 14.10 14.02 -10.15
C ASN A 206 13.86 15.26 -9.27
N THR A 207 14.67 15.48 -8.24
CA THR A 207 14.59 16.62 -7.32
C THR A 207 15.02 17.94 -7.98
N ALA A 208 15.71 17.87 -9.11
CA ALA A 208 16.13 19.02 -9.90
C ALA A 208 15.19 19.30 -11.09
N CYS A 209 14.10 18.54 -11.24
CA CYS A 209 13.16 18.77 -12.33
C CYS A 209 12.31 20.01 -12.05
N SER A 210 12.72 21.15 -12.62
CA SER A 210 12.10 22.46 -12.43
C SER A 210 11.44 23.02 -13.69
N SER A 211 11.76 22.47 -14.86
CA SER A 211 11.24 22.95 -16.15
C SER A 211 10.97 21.81 -17.13
N PRO A 212 10.03 21.99 -18.08
CA PRO A 212 9.88 21.09 -19.21
C PRO A 212 11.17 21.01 -20.02
N VAL A 213 11.47 19.83 -20.57
CA VAL A 213 12.53 19.64 -21.56
C VAL A 213 11.90 19.53 -22.94
N VAL A 214 12.56 20.06 -23.97
CA VAL A 214 12.08 19.92 -25.35
C VAL A 214 12.82 18.76 -25.98
N PHE A 215 12.13 17.64 -26.16
CA PHE A 215 12.68 16.48 -26.85
C PHE A 215 12.03 16.37 -28.23
N GLN A 216 12.84 16.51 -29.28
CA GLN A 216 12.39 16.43 -30.68
C GLN A 216 11.15 17.30 -30.96
N GLN A 217 11.26 18.60 -30.62
CA GLN A 217 10.19 19.61 -30.71
C GLN A 217 8.93 19.33 -29.87
N THR A 218 8.95 18.31 -29.02
CA THR A 218 7.87 18.01 -28.08
C THR A 218 8.26 18.51 -26.69
N PRO A 219 7.50 19.44 -26.08
CA PRO A 219 7.71 19.80 -24.68
C PRO A 219 7.24 18.65 -23.78
N LEU A 220 8.14 18.16 -22.93
CA LEU A 220 7.89 17.10 -21.96
C LEU A 220 8.08 17.63 -20.55
N ASP A 221 7.06 17.47 -19.73
CA ASP A 221 7.08 17.90 -18.34
C ASP A 221 7.84 16.90 -17.44
N CYS A 222 7.95 17.21 -16.14
CA CYS A 222 8.62 16.31 -15.20
C CYS A 222 7.93 14.95 -15.06
N SER A 223 6.62 14.89 -15.30
CA SER A 223 5.85 13.65 -15.21
C SER A 223 6.07 12.74 -16.42
N ASP A 224 6.50 13.29 -17.55
CA ASP A 224 6.95 12.54 -18.73
C ASP A 224 8.40 12.05 -18.57
N GLN A 225 9.23 12.83 -17.88
CA GLN A 225 10.66 12.55 -17.70
C GLN A 225 10.94 11.50 -16.61
N PHE A 226 10.14 11.50 -15.55
CA PHE A 226 10.33 10.63 -14.39
C PHE A 226 9.06 9.83 -14.10
N SER A 227 9.26 8.55 -13.81
CA SER A 227 8.23 7.64 -13.32
C SER A 227 7.62 8.15 -12.02
N ARG A 228 6.48 7.56 -11.63
CA ARG A 228 5.88 7.81 -10.32
C ARG A 228 6.85 7.65 -9.14
N TRP A 229 7.85 6.78 -9.28
CA TRP A 229 8.83 6.50 -8.24
C TRP A 229 10.10 7.35 -8.34
N GLY A 230 10.12 8.36 -9.22
CA GLY A 230 11.26 9.26 -9.41
C GLY A 230 12.40 8.67 -10.24
N GLY A 231 12.30 7.42 -10.70
CA GLY A 231 13.23 6.85 -11.67
C GLY A 231 13.04 7.49 -13.04
N ALA A 232 14.13 7.76 -13.76
CA ALA A 232 14.06 8.32 -15.11
C ALA A 232 13.37 7.34 -16.08
N VAL A 233 12.45 7.86 -16.89
CA VAL A 233 11.82 7.09 -17.98
C VAL A 233 12.82 6.95 -19.11
N VAL A 234 12.95 5.75 -19.65
CA VAL A 234 13.87 5.43 -20.75
C VAL A 234 13.10 5.44 -22.06
N PHE A 235 13.58 6.22 -23.02
CA PHE A 235 13.10 6.21 -24.40
C PHE A 235 14.00 5.33 -25.26
N ASN A 236 13.40 4.40 -25.99
CA ASN A 236 14.07 3.48 -26.89
C ASN A 236 13.58 3.70 -28.31
N LEU A 237 14.51 4.01 -29.23
CA LEU A 237 14.23 4.09 -30.66
C LEU A 237 14.50 2.73 -31.30
N VAL A 238 13.49 1.85 -31.32
CA VAL A 238 13.64 0.47 -31.81
C VAL A 238 13.84 0.43 -33.32
N SER A 239 13.07 1.24 -34.05
CA SER A 239 13.24 1.45 -35.49
C SER A 239 12.80 2.87 -35.88
N ALA A 240 13.03 3.26 -37.14
CA ALA A 240 12.53 4.54 -37.66
C ALA A 240 11.00 4.67 -37.56
N LYS A 241 10.25 3.59 -37.36
CA LYS A 241 8.78 3.59 -37.21
C LYS A 241 8.30 3.03 -35.87
N HIS A 242 9.20 2.78 -34.92
CA HIS A 242 8.86 2.14 -33.65
C HIS A 242 9.67 2.71 -32.50
N VAL A 243 8.96 3.26 -31.52
CA VAL A 243 9.54 3.75 -30.26
C VAL A 243 8.90 3.06 -29.08
N ALA A 244 9.64 2.96 -27.99
CA ALA A 244 9.12 2.46 -26.72
C ALA A 244 9.58 3.34 -25.56
N LEU A 245 8.70 3.50 -24.58
CA LEU A 245 9.04 4.01 -23.26
C LEU A 245 9.11 2.86 -22.27
N VAL A 246 10.12 2.88 -21.42
CA VAL A 246 10.33 1.90 -20.36
C VAL A 246 10.50 2.62 -19.04
N SER A 247 9.75 2.18 -18.04
CA SER A 247 9.79 2.67 -16.67
C SER A 247 10.00 1.51 -15.70
N ASN A 248 10.68 1.76 -14.58
CA ASN A 248 10.96 0.76 -13.56
C ASN A 248 10.13 1.04 -12.31
N ALA A 249 9.20 0.13 -11.99
CA ALA A 249 8.37 0.21 -10.78
C ALA A 249 9.16 -0.29 -9.57
N THR A 250 9.89 0.61 -8.93
CA THR A 250 10.84 0.25 -7.86
C THR A 250 10.15 -0.33 -6.61
N THR A 251 8.91 0.05 -6.33
CA THR A 251 8.15 -0.47 -5.17
C THR A 251 7.32 -1.71 -5.49
N VAL A 252 7.15 -2.06 -6.77
CA VAL A 252 6.42 -3.26 -7.21
C VAL A 252 7.44 -4.35 -7.53
N ARG A 253 7.61 -5.29 -6.60
CA ARG A 253 8.65 -6.33 -6.69
C ARG A 253 8.04 -7.69 -7.00
N ARG A 254 8.65 -8.41 -7.94
CA ARG A 254 8.34 -9.83 -8.19
C ARG A 254 8.79 -10.68 -7.00
N ALA A 255 8.32 -11.92 -6.92
CA ALA A 255 8.73 -12.90 -5.91
C ALA A 255 10.27 -13.03 -5.78
N ALA A 256 10.99 -12.97 -6.90
CA ALA A 256 12.46 -13.00 -6.95
C ALA A 256 13.16 -11.73 -6.40
N GLY A 257 12.40 -10.73 -5.96
CA GLY A 257 12.93 -9.46 -5.45
C GLY A 257 13.27 -8.41 -6.51
N THR A 258 13.09 -8.72 -7.79
CA THR A 258 13.34 -7.79 -8.89
C THR A 258 12.17 -6.83 -9.11
N SER A 259 12.47 -5.56 -9.37
CA SER A 259 11.47 -4.54 -9.71
C SER A 259 10.74 -4.88 -11.01
N ARG A 260 9.47 -4.52 -11.12
CA ARG A 260 8.69 -4.71 -12.34
C ARG A 260 9.00 -3.60 -13.34
N GLN A 261 9.47 -3.98 -14.52
CA GLN A 261 9.53 -3.05 -15.65
C GLN A 261 8.16 -2.95 -16.34
N ILE A 262 7.80 -1.74 -16.72
CA ILE A 262 6.61 -1.42 -17.50
C ILE A 262 7.09 -0.79 -18.80
N ALA A 263 6.58 -1.30 -19.92
CA ALA A 263 6.90 -0.76 -21.23
C ALA A 263 5.61 -0.40 -21.97
N ARG A 264 5.66 0.67 -22.75
CA ARG A 264 4.64 1.05 -23.73
C ARG A 264 5.32 1.36 -25.05
N GLU A 265 4.70 0.96 -26.14
CA GLU A 265 5.23 1.14 -27.49
C GLU A 265 4.27 1.97 -28.33
N LEU A 266 4.84 2.70 -29.28
CA LEU A 266 4.12 3.40 -30.32
C LEU A 266 4.76 3.06 -31.65
N ARG A 267 3.91 2.69 -32.62
CA ARG A 267 4.30 2.43 -34.00
C ARG A 267 3.61 3.42 -34.92
N VAL A 268 4.36 3.94 -35.89
CA VAL A 268 3.76 4.68 -37.00
C VAL A 268 3.00 3.68 -37.87
N PRO A 269 1.79 4.01 -38.35
CA PRO A 269 1.03 3.15 -39.27
C PRO A 269 1.83 2.75 -40.53
#